data_AF-A0A6J6S520-F1
#
_entry.id   AF-A0A6J6S520-F1
#
_cell.length_a   1.000
_cell.length_b   1.000
_cell.length_c   1.000
_cell.angle_alpha   90.00
_cell.angle_beta   90.00
_cell.angle_gamma   90.00
#
_symmetry.space_group_name_H-M   'P 1'
#
loop_
_entity.id
_entity.type
_entity.pdbx_description
1 polymer ?
#
loop_
_entity_poly.entity_id
_entity_poly.type
_entity_poly.pdbx_seq_one_letter_code
_entity_poly.pdbx_strand_id
1 'polypeptide(L)' 'MAYMASWHQAPVHVGRISLGLHMQITSIRRAPGKLKYLAGSESAMQAFIMDLKPEQSAAQLRDVKI' A
#
# COMPACT_ATOMS: atom_id res chain seq x y z
N MET A 1 2.18 4.36 -14.21
CA MET A 1 2.89 4.45 -12.91
C MET A 1 3.13 3.04 -12.42
N ALA A 2 4.29 2.74 -11.85
CA ALA A 2 4.57 1.43 -11.28
C ALA A 2 3.92 1.29 -9.89
N TYR A 3 3.30 0.14 -9.63
CA TYR A 3 2.64 -0.20 -8.37
C TYR A 3 2.69 -1.71 -8.14
N MET A 4 2.47 -2.12 -6.90
CA MET A 4 2.17 -3.51 -6.54
C MET A 4 0.70 -3.61 -6.13
N ALA A 5 0.03 -4.69 -6.52
CA ALA A 5 -1.36 -4.96 -6.13
C ALA A 5 -1.52 -6.41 -5.67
N SER A 6 -2.35 -6.62 -4.65
CA SER A 6 -2.67 -7.94 -4.11
C SER A 6 -4.16 -8.04 -3.77
N TRP A 7 -4.70 -9.27 -3.90
CA TRP A 7 -6.01 -9.62 -3.37
C TRP A 7 -5.85 -10.33 -2.04
N HIS A 8 -6.54 -9.83 -1.03
CA HIS A 8 -6.58 -10.41 0.30
C HIS A 8 -8.00 -10.92 0.53
N GLN A 9 -8.14 -12.22 0.73
CA GLN A 9 -9.42 -12.90 0.92
C GLN A 9 -9.30 -13.98 1.97
N ALA A 10 -10.43 -14.37 2.56
CA ALA A 10 -10.49 -15.59 3.37
C ALA A 10 -10.05 -16.80 2.53
N PRO A 11 -9.46 -17.84 3.16
CA PRO A 11 -9.16 -19.09 2.47
C PRO A 11 -10.41 -19.67 1.79
N VAL A 12 -10.21 -20.43 0.72
CA VAL A 12 -11.33 -20.95 -0.07
C VAL A 12 -12.22 -21.84 0.81
N HIS A 13 -13.54 -21.61 0.73
CA HIS A 13 -14.61 -22.32 1.46
C HIS A 13 -14.65 -22.16 2.99
N VAL A 14 -13.76 -21.40 3.64
CA VAL A 14 -13.76 -21.23 5.11
C VAL A 14 -13.50 -19.78 5.54
N GLY A 15 -13.89 -19.39 6.76
CA GLY A 15 -13.46 -18.13 7.37
C GLY A 15 -14.01 -16.82 6.76
N ARG A 16 -15.04 -16.86 5.91
CA ARG A 16 -15.61 -15.67 5.23
C ARG A 16 -16.14 -14.59 6.18
N ILE A 17 -16.58 -14.97 7.39
CA ILE A 17 -17.02 -14.01 8.41
C ILE A 17 -15.86 -13.25 9.05
N SER A 18 -14.63 -13.78 8.95
CA SER A 18 -13.43 -13.23 9.60
C SER A 18 -12.66 -12.28 8.69
N LEU A 19 -12.76 -12.42 7.37
CA LEU A 19 -12.06 -11.57 6.40
C LEU A 19 -12.89 -11.34 5.14
N GLY A 20 -13.25 -10.07 4.91
CA GLY A 20 -13.82 -9.62 3.65
C GLY A 20 -12.76 -9.53 2.55
N LEU A 21 -13.16 -9.85 1.32
CA LEU A 21 -12.33 -9.65 0.13
C LEU A 21 -11.99 -8.16 -0.02
N HIS A 22 -10.71 -7.86 -0.16
CA HIS A 22 -10.25 -6.51 -0.52
C HIS A 22 -9.00 -6.57 -1.39
N MET A 23 -8.80 -5.48 -2.14
CA MET A 23 -7.58 -5.24 -2.89
C MET A 23 -6.69 -4.28 -2.10
N GLN A 24 -5.41 -4.60 -2.01
CA GLN A 24 -4.40 -3.68 -1.48
C GLN A 24 -3.50 -3.23 -2.63
N ILE A 25 -3.37 -1.91 -2.81
CA ILE A 25 -2.49 -1.30 -3.81
C ILE A 25 -1.43 -0.49 -3.06
N THR A 26 -0.16 -0.73 -3.40
CA THR A 26 0.98 -0.01 -2.86
C THR A 26 1.76 0.66 -3.98
N SER A 27 1.88 1.98 -3.90
CA SER A 27 2.79 2.75 -4.77
C SER A 27 4.24 2.46 -4.39
N ILE A 28 5.10 2.24 -5.39
CA ILE A 28 6.56 2.13 -5.17
C ILE A 28 7.28 3.49 -5.27
N ARG A 29 6.53 4.59 -5.40
CA ARG A 29 7.08 5.94 -5.60
C ARG A 29 7.14 6.69 -4.27
N ARG A 30 8.29 7.32 -3.98
CA ARG A 30 8.47 8.24 -2.85
C ARG A 30 8.12 9.69 -3.21
N ALA A 31 8.55 10.13 -4.40
CA ALA A 31 8.32 11.47 -4.93
C ALA A 31 8.38 11.43 -6.48
N PRO A 32 8.04 12.51 -7.20
CA PRO A 32 8.22 12.57 -8.65
C PRO A 32 9.65 12.18 -9.05
N GLY A 33 9.79 11.17 -9.91
CA GLY A 33 11.09 10.63 -10.34
C GLY A 33 11.88 9.83 -9.30
N LYS A 34 11.35 9.58 -8.09
CA LYS A 34 12.04 8.85 -7.01
C LYS A 34 11.25 7.63 -6.53
N LEU A 35 11.92 6.47 -6.49
CA LEU A 35 11.37 5.23 -5.95
C LEU A 35 11.61 5.11 -4.43
N LYS A 36 10.70 4.39 -3.75
CA LYS A 36 10.86 3.92 -2.38
C LYS A 36 11.40 2.50 -2.43
N TYR A 37 12.65 2.32 -2.01
CA TYR A 37 13.28 1.01 -1.87
C TYR A 37 13.05 0.48 -0.45
N LEU A 38 12.74 -0.81 -0.33
CA LEU A 38 12.72 -1.51 0.95
C LEU A 38 14.17 -1.80 1.36
N ALA A 39 14.58 -1.32 2.53
CA ALA A 39 15.94 -1.46 3.04
C ALA A 39 15.95 -2.28 4.34
N GLY A 40 16.96 -2.12 5.20
CA GLY A 40 17.07 -2.89 6.45
C GLY A 40 15.86 -2.70 7.38
N SER A 41 15.31 -1.48 7.48
CA SER A 41 14.11 -1.20 8.27
C SER A 41 12.93 -2.07 7.84
N GLU A 42 12.59 -2.07 6.56
CA GLU A 42 11.43 -2.78 6.05
C GLU A 42 11.70 -4.28 5.89
N SER A 43 12.85 -4.64 5.31
CA SER A 43 13.17 -6.03 4.94
C SER A 43 13.65 -6.86 6.13
N ALA A 44 14.47 -6.31 7.03
CA ALA A 44 15.01 -7.05 8.16
C ALA A 44 14.20 -6.83 9.45
N MET A 45 13.70 -5.62 9.68
CA MET A 45 13.05 -5.26 10.95
C MET A 45 11.53 -5.17 10.85
N GLN A 46 10.94 -5.32 9.66
CA GLN A 46 9.50 -5.16 9.43
C GLN A 46 8.93 -3.81 9.92
N ALA A 47 9.78 -2.77 9.92
CA ALA A 47 9.44 -1.41 10.33
C ALA A 47 9.24 -0.52 9.08
N PHE A 48 8.03 0.01 8.91
CA PHE A 48 7.64 0.77 7.72
C PHE A 48 7.57 2.27 8.02
N ILE A 49 8.22 3.10 7.19
CA ILE A 49 8.34 4.54 7.39
C ILE A 49 7.84 5.28 6.14
N MET A 50 7.02 6.31 6.36
CA MET A 50 6.52 7.23 5.33
C MET A 50 6.76 8.69 5.74
N ASP A 51 7.06 9.53 4.75
CA ASP A 51 7.27 10.97 4.95
C ASP A 51 5.94 11.76 5.07
N LEU A 52 4.82 11.15 4.71
CA LEU A 52 3.49 11.75 4.72
C LEU A 52 2.57 10.98 5.66
N LYS A 53 1.67 11.72 6.32
CA LYS A 53 0.56 11.10 7.03
C LYS A 53 -0.43 10.49 6.03
N PRO A 54 -1.13 9.40 6.39
CA PRO A 54 -2.14 8.79 5.51
C PRO A 54 -3.20 9.77 5.02
N GLU A 55 -3.63 10.72 5.87
CA GLU A 55 -4.65 11.72 5.54
C GLU A 55 -4.20 12.67 4.42
N GLN A 56 -2.90 13.03 4.42
CA GLN A 56 -2.32 13.88 3.38
C GLN A 56 -2.27 13.14 2.05
N SER A 57 -1.83 11.88 2.05
CA SER A 57 -1.82 11.04 0.85
C SER A 57 -3.23 10.84 0.29
N ALA A 58 -4.22 10.60 1.16
CA ALA A 58 -5.61 10.43 0.75
C ALA A 58 -6.21 11.71 0.14
N ALA A 59 -5.89 12.89 0.69
CA ALA A 59 -6.30 14.17 0.11
C ALA A 59 -5.68 14.36 -1.29
N GLN A 60 -4.36 14.17 -1.42
CA GLN A 60 -3.66 14.28 -2.71
C GLN A 60 -4.27 13.38 -3.78
N LEU A 61 -4.64 12.14 -3.44
CA LEU A 61 -5.26 11.20 -4.37
C LEU A 61 -6.67 11.65 -4.82
N ARG A 62 -7.46 12.26 -3.94
CA ARG A 62 -8.80 12.80 -4.27
C ARG A 62 -8.73 14.06 -5.13
N ASP A 63 -7.69 14.86 -4.97
CA ASP A 63 -7.53 16.12 -5.69
C ASP A 63 -7.02 15.93 -7.14
N VAL A 64 -6.55 14.73 -7.51
CA VAL A 64 -6.16 14.42 -8.88
C VAL A 64 -7.39 14.52 -9.80
N LYS A 65 -7.34 15.44 -10.76
CA LYS A 65 -8.27 15.47 -11.90
C LYS A 65 -7.70 14.60 -13.01
N ILE A 66 -8.52 13.66 -13.50
CA ILE A 66 -8.20 12.77 -14.62
C ILE A 66 -8.63 13.42 -15.92
#